data_AF-A0A7S0Q7I3-F1
#
_entry.id   AF-A0A7S0Q7I3-F1
#
_cell.length_a   1.000
_cell.length_b   1.000
_cell.length_c   1.000
_cell.angle_alpha   90.00
_cell.angle_beta   90.00
_cell.angle_gamma   90.00
#
_symmetry.space_group_name_H-M   'P 1'
#
loop_
_entity.id
_entity.type
_entity.pdbx_description
1 polymer ?
#
loop_
_entity_poly.entity_id
_entity_poly.type
_entity_poly.pdbx_seq_one_letter_code
_entity_poly.pdbx_strand_id
1 'polypeptide(L)'
;ASLHRMMRVLNIRESTRVTLSVVSDMSYAWEVINDYTQLMRARIKRDPFSVMKLRATFLKLVSILDAPLNRINQATSKDFESVSQYYSSALVAYVQRVLQVIPQ
;
A
#
# COMPACT_ATOMS: atom_id res chain seq x y z
N ALA A 1 11.66 1.75 -8.37
CA ALA A 1 13.07 2.01 -8.76
C ALA A 1 13.57 3.43 -8.43
N SER A 2 12.81 4.51 -8.70
CA SER A 2 13.33 5.89 -8.59
C SER A 2 13.73 6.35 -7.17
N LEU A 3 12.97 5.95 -6.14
CA LEU A 3 13.19 6.43 -4.76
C LEU A 3 14.43 5.82 -4.09
N HIS A 4 14.72 4.54 -4.32
CA HIS A 4 15.92 3.87 -3.80
C HIS A 4 17.20 4.52 -4.36
N ARG A 5 17.18 4.91 -5.63
CA ARG A 5 18.31 5.60 -6.28
C ARG A 5 18.48 7.01 -5.69
N MET A 6 17.38 7.74 -5.47
CA MET A 6 17.41 9.05 -4.81
C MET A 6 17.92 8.99 -3.36
N MET A 7 17.48 8.01 -2.56
CA MET A 7 17.96 7.83 -1.19
C MET A 7 19.46 7.50 -1.13
N ARG A 8 19.96 6.72 -2.10
CA ARG A 8 21.38 6.39 -2.23
C ARG A 8 22.21 7.61 -2.65
N VAL A 9 21.67 8.46 -3.53
CA VAL A 9 22.30 9.74 -3.93
C VAL A 9 22.32 10.75 -2.77
N LEU A 10 21.28 10.76 -1.93
CA LEU A 10 21.17 11.63 -0.75
C LEU A 10 22.01 11.17 0.46
N ASN A 11 22.77 10.07 0.34
CA ASN A 11 23.57 9.47 1.40
C ASN A 11 22.81 9.33 2.74
N ILE A 12 21.54 8.92 2.67
CA ILE A 12 20.72 8.72 3.87
C ILE A 12 21.34 7.58 4.68
N ARG A 13 21.62 7.84 5.96
CA ARG A 13 22.14 6.82 6.87
C ARG A 13 21.16 5.67 6.98
N GLU A 14 21.67 4.44 7.02
CA GLU A 14 20.85 3.23 7.14
C GLU A 14 19.97 3.27 8.40
N SER A 15 20.46 3.86 9.49
CA SER A 15 19.67 4.07 10.72
C SER A 15 18.40 4.91 10.47
N THR A 16 18.48 5.97 9.65
CA THR A 16 17.33 6.80 9.29
C THR A 16 16.34 6.03 8.41
N ARG A 17 16.83 5.15 7.52
CA ARG A 17 15.98 4.29 6.70
C ARG A 17 15.20 3.29 7.56
N VAL A 18 15.86 2.69 8.55
CA VAL A 18 15.23 1.79 9.52
C VAL A 18 14.16 2.53 10.32
N THR A 19 14.47 3.71 10.88
CA THR A 19 13.49 4.52 11.62
C THR A 19 12.29 4.86 10.75
N LEU A 20 12.50 5.27 9.50
CA LEU A 20 11.40 5.56 8.57
C LEU A 20 10.56 4.32 8.27
N SER A 21 11.19 3.15 8.12
CA SER A 21 10.47 1.89 7.90
C SER A 21 9.57 1.53 9.07
N VAL A 22 10.04 1.75 10.31
CA VAL A 22 9.27 1.46 11.53
C VAL A 22 8.11 2.43 11.69
N VAL A 23 8.36 3.74 11.55
CA VAL A 23 7.32 4.77 11.75
C VAL A 23 6.28 4.77 10.62
N SER A 24 6.69 4.40 9.40
CA SER A 24 5.78 4.28 8.26
C SER A 24 5.18 2.89 8.09
N ASP A 25 5.34 2.00 9.08
CA ASP A 25 4.71 0.69 9.02
C ASP A 25 3.19 0.83 9.04
N MET A 26 2.55 0.16 8.08
CA MET A 26 1.09 0.20 7.90
C MET A 26 0.51 -1.21 7.91
N SER A 27 1.17 -2.17 8.56
CA SER A 27 0.76 -3.59 8.54
C SER A 27 -0.70 -3.82 8.94
N TYR A 28 -1.25 -2.96 9.81
CA TYR A 28 -2.65 -3.02 10.28
C TYR A 28 -3.62 -2.13 9.49
N ALA A 29 -3.14 -1.37 8.51
CA ALA A 29 -3.98 -0.44 7.77
C ALA A 29 -5.04 -1.17 6.93
N TRP A 30 -4.88 -2.46 6.62
CA TRP A 30 -5.89 -3.26 5.92
C TRP A 30 -7.24 -3.30 6.67
N GLU A 31 -7.21 -3.28 8.01
CA GLU A 31 -8.42 -3.30 8.83
C GLU A 31 -9.17 -1.96 8.77
N VAL A 32 -8.43 -0.85 8.75
CA VAL A 32 -9.00 0.51 8.88
C VAL A 32 -9.29 1.15 7.52
N ILE A 33 -8.66 0.68 6.44
CA ILE A 33 -8.73 1.37 5.14
C ILE A 33 -10.14 1.39 4.52
N ASN A 34 -10.98 0.40 4.84
CA ASN A 34 -12.35 0.38 4.39
C ASN A 34 -13.15 1.59 4.90
N ASP A 35 -12.86 2.08 6.11
CA ASP A 35 -13.54 3.26 6.68
C ASP A 35 -13.25 4.53 5.88
N TYR A 36 -12.04 4.63 5.34
CA TYR A 36 -11.62 5.77 4.52
C TYR A 36 -12.12 5.68 3.07
N THR A 37 -12.65 4.53 2.62
CA THR A 37 -13.12 4.33 1.25
C THR A 37 -14.17 5.36 0.86
N GLN A 38 -15.12 5.67 1.75
CA GLN A 38 -16.17 6.65 1.48
C GLN A 38 -15.62 8.06 1.30
N LEU A 39 -14.64 8.44 2.13
CA LEU A 39 -13.97 9.75 2.06
C LEU A 39 -13.17 9.89 0.76
N MET A 40 -12.43 8.85 0.37
CA MET A 40 -11.69 8.83 -0.90
C MET A 40 -12.64 9.00 -2.08
N ARG A 41 -13.75 8.25 -2.10
CA ARG A 41 -14.76 8.33 -3.15
C ARG A 41 -15.44 9.70 -3.21
N ALA A 42 -15.83 10.27 -2.07
CA ALA A 42 -16.40 11.62 -2.01
C ALA A 42 -15.44 12.68 -2.56
N ARG A 43 -14.14 12.53 -2.25
CA ARG A 43 -13.10 13.43 -2.78
C ARG A 43 -12.93 13.30 -4.28
N ILE A 44 -12.90 12.08 -4.81
CA ILE A 44 -12.80 11.81 -6.26
C ILE A 44 -14.02 12.36 -7.00
N LYS A 45 -15.24 12.21 -6.46
CA LYS A 45 -16.45 12.79 -7.05
C LYS A 45 -16.38 14.31 -7.18
N ARG A 46 -15.83 14.97 -6.17
CA ARG A 46 -15.71 16.44 -6.15
C ARG A 46 -14.61 16.95 -7.08
N ASP A 47 -13.51 16.19 -7.20
CA ASP A 47 -12.36 16.55 -8.01
C ASP A 47 -11.70 15.28 -8.58
N PRO A 48 -11.96 14.93 -9.85
CA PRO A 48 -11.39 13.76 -10.49
C PRO A 48 -9.86 13.75 -10.54
N PHE A 49 -9.20 14.92 -10.57
CA PHE A 49 -7.73 15.00 -10.57
C PHE A 49 -7.12 14.60 -9.21
N SER A 50 -7.91 14.55 -8.13
CA SER A 50 -7.46 14.07 -6.83
C SER A 50 -7.01 12.59 -6.86
N VAL A 51 -7.39 11.80 -7.88
CA VAL A 51 -6.89 10.43 -8.10
C VAL A 51 -5.37 10.38 -8.22
N MET A 52 -4.74 11.39 -8.83
CA MET A 52 -3.27 11.42 -8.95
C MET A 52 -2.59 11.50 -7.59
N LYS A 53 -3.22 12.16 -6.61
CA LYS A 53 -2.72 12.26 -5.24
C LYS A 53 -2.87 10.93 -4.49
N LEU A 54 -3.95 10.18 -4.76
CA LEU A 54 -4.18 8.85 -4.18
C LEU A 54 -3.24 7.78 -4.73
N ARG A 55 -2.59 8.01 -5.88
CA ARG A 55 -1.57 7.09 -6.42
C ARG A 55 -0.46 6.79 -5.40
N ALA A 56 0.01 7.81 -4.68
CA ALA A 56 1.03 7.63 -3.65
C ALA A 56 0.51 6.76 -2.49
N THR A 57 -0.74 6.96 -2.09
CA THR A 57 -1.42 6.14 -1.09
C THR A 57 -1.52 4.69 -1.55
N PHE A 58 -2.04 4.42 -2.75
CA PHE A 58 -2.16 3.06 -3.28
C PHE A 58 -0.82 2.34 -3.40
N LEU A 59 0.24 3.07 -3.80
CA LEU A 59 1.59 2.50 -3.84
C LEU A 59 2.09 2.13 -2.44
N LYS A 60 1.76 2.93 -1.42
CA LYS A 60 2.09 2.60 -0.03
C LYS A 60 1.28 1.41 0.50
N LEU A 61 0.04 1.21 0.05
CA LEU A 61 -0.77 0.05 0.45
C LEU A 61 -0.16 -1.29 0.06
N VAL A 62 0.62 -1.33 -1.03
CA VAL A 62 1.33 -2.55 -1.42
C VAL A 62 2.26 -3.02 -0.30
N SER A 63 2.90 -2.09 0.43
CA SER A 63 3.81 -2.43 1.54
C SER A 63 3.11 -2.98 2.80
N ILE A 64 1.78 -2.91 2.88
CA ILE A 64 1.02 -3.47 4.02
C ILE A 64 1.18 -5.00 4.07
N LEU A 65 1.35 -5.62 2.90
CA LEU A 65 1.43 -7.07 2.77
C LEU A 65 2.84 -7.61 3.06
N ASP A 66 3.86 -6.77 3.04
CA ASP A 66 5.25 -7.20 3.22
C ASP A 66 5.46 -7.85 4.60
N ALA A 67 4.96 -7.22 5.67
CA ALA A 67 5.10 -7.75 7.03
C ALA A 67 4.38 -9.11 7.25
N PRO A 68 3.08 -9.29 6.93
CA PRO A 68 2.42 -10.58 7.09
C PRO A 68 3.00 -11.67 6.18
N LEU A 69 3.35 -11.35 4.93
CA LEU A 69 3.95 -12.32 4.01
C LEU A 69 5.35 -12.76 4.48
N ASN A 70 6.16 -11.85 5.00
CA ASN A 70 7.46 -12.18 5.59
C ASN A 70 7.30 -13.11 6.80
N ARG A 71 6.28 -12.91 7.66
CA ARG A 71 6.01 -13.81 8.80
C ARG A 71 5.60 -15.21 8.34
N ILE A 72 4.74 -15.32 7.33
CA ILE A 72 4.33 -16.62 6.75
C ILE A 72 5.53 -17.34 6.13
N ASN A 73 6.38 -16.61 5.42
CA ASN A 73 7.60 -17.15 4.83
C ASN A 73 8.57 -17.65 5.92
N GLN A 74 8.74 -16.89 7.00
CA GLN A 74 9.55 -17.30 8.16
C GLN A 74 8.99 -18.56 8.85
N ALA A 75 7.67 -18.73 8.86
CA ALA A 75 7.03 -19.94 9.39
C ALA A 75 7.16 -21.16 8.45
N THR A 76 7.78 -21.02 7.28
CA THR A 76 7.89 -22.06 6.23
C THR A 76 6.53 -22.67 5.89
N SER A 77 5.48 -21.84 5.87
CA SER A 77 4.15 -22.31 5.54
C SER A 77 4.04 -22.62 4.05
N LYS A 78 3.37 -23.72 3.72
CA LYS A 78 3.03 -24.09 2.34
C LYS A 78 2.02 -23.13 1.71
N ASP A 79 1.33 -22.33 2.52
CA ASP A 79 0.30 -21.39 2.09
C ASP A 79 0.87 -20.04 1.63
N PHE A 80 2.19 -19.86 1.61
CA PHE A 80 2.80 -18.57 1.23
C PHE A 80 2.32 -18.08 -0.15
N GLU A 81 2.34 -18.96 -1.15
CA GLU A 81 1.98 -18.61 -2.52
C GLU A 81 0.48 -18.28 -2.64
N SER A 82 -0.39 -19.11 -2.05
CA SER A 82 -1.84 -18.92 -2.08
C SER A 82 -2.27 -17.63 -1.37
N VAL A 83 -1.67 -17.34 -0.21
CA VAL A 83 -1.95 -16.14 0.58
C VAL A 83 -1.44 -14.87 -0.12
N SER A 84 -0.23 -14.92 -0.68
CA SER A 84 0.34 -13.82 -1.47
C SER A 84 -0.53 -13.46 -2.67
N GLN A 85 -1.00 -14.48 -3.40
CA GLN A 85 -1.87 -14.29 -4.55
C GLN A 85 -3.24 -13.70 -4.13
N TYR A 86 -3.86 -14.25 -3.09
CA TYR A 86 -5.13 -13.76 -2.56
C TYR A 86 -5.07 -12.27 -2.20
N TYR A 87 -4.07 -11.86 -1.40
CA TYR A 87 -3.95 -10.47 -0.98
C TYR A 87 -3.60 -9.52 -2.14
N SER A 88 -2.79 -9.96 -3.09
CA SER A 88 -2.49 -9.19 -4.30
C SER A 88 -3.76 -8.91 -5.10
N SER A 89 -4.61 -9.92 -5.32
CA SER A 89 -5.90 -9.77 -5.99
C SER A 89 -6.87 -8.89 -5.19
N ALA A 90 -6.92 -9.06 -3.86
CA ALA A 90 -7.79 -8.26 -2.98
C ALA A 90 -7.40 -6.77 -3.01
N LEU A 91 -6.10 -6.45 -3.06
CA LEU A 91 -5.63 -5.07 -3.16
C LEU A 91 -6.01 -4.43 -4.49
N VAL A 92 -5.87 -5.16 -5.61
CA VAL A 92 -6.32 -4.68 -6.93
C VAL A 92 -7.83 -4.44 -6.93
N ALA A 93 -8.60 -5.38 -6.40
CA ALA A 93 -10.06 -5.24 -6.28
C ALA A 93 -10.45 -4.03 -5.42
N TYR A 94 -9.74 -3.78 -4.32
CA TYR A 94 -9.93 -2.59 -3.48
C TYR A 94 -9.70 -1.30 -4.28
N VAL A 95 -8.57 -1.19 -4.99
CA VAL A 95 -8.25 0.01 -5.79
C VAL A 95 -9.30 0.24 -6.88
N GLN A 96 -9.72 -0.80 -7.59
CA GLN A 96 -10.79 -0.71 -8.58
C GLN A 96 -12.09 -0.20 -7.96
N ARG A 97 -12.47 -0.74 -6.79
CA ARG A 97 -13.65 -0.30 -6.01
C ARG A 97 -13.61 1.20 -5.72
N VAL A 98 -12.45 1.73 -5.34
CA VAL A 98 -12.30 3.16 -5.02
C VAL A 98 -12.42 4.02 -6.28
N LEU A 99 -11.84 3.58 -7.40
CA LEU A 99 -11.76 4.35 -8.65
C LEU A 99 -13.02 4.30 -9.51
N GLN A 100 -13.83 3.23 -9.43
CA GLN A 100 -15.09 3.06 -10.20
C GLN A 100 -16.15 4.14 -9.94
N VAL A 101 -15.93 5.05 -8.99
CA VAL A 101 -16.84 6.16 -8.68
C VAL A 101 -16.79 7.29 -9.71
N ILE A 102 -15.78 7.31 -10.59
CA ILE A 102 -15.68 8.25 -11.70
C ILE A 102 -16.65 7.76 -12.80
N PRO A 103 -17.74 8.49 -13.11
CA PRO A 103 -18.54 8.16 -14.28
C PRO A 103 -17.67 8.28 -15.53
N GLN A 104 -17.89 7.38 -16.50
CA GLN A 104 -17.21 7.39 -17.79
C GLN A 104 -17.33 8.74 -18.49
#